data_AF-A0A251PEQ2-F1
#
_entry.id   AF-A0A251PEQ2-F1
#
_cell.length_a   1.000
_cell.length_b   1.000
_cell.length_c   1.000
_cell.angle_alpha   90.00
_cell.angle_beta   90.00
_cell.angle_gamma   90.00
#
_symmetry.space_group_name_H-M   'P 1'
#
loop_
_entity.id
_entity.type
_entity.pdbx_description
1 polymer ?
#
loop_
_entity_poly.entity_id
_entity_poly.type
_entity_poly.pdbx_seq_one_letter_code
_entity_poly.pdbx_strand_id
1 'polypeptide(L)' 'MEKILALHAVLVVEMCFSILIVSCNHISLGGSSASSSLFPSNFLFGTASSSYQFEGAFLNDGKGLNNWDVFTHKPG' A
#
# COMPACT_ATOMS: atom_id res chain seq x y z
N MET A 1 25.92 6.89 -19.85
CA MET A 1 24.76 6.07 -19.48
C MET A 1 25.04 5.24 -18.23
N GLU A 2 26.11 4.45 -18.22
CA GLU A 2 26.59 3.66 -17.05
C GLU A 2 26.60 4.43 -15.70
N LYS A 3 27.16 5.65 -15.66
CA LYS A 3 27.28 6.46 -14.42
C LYS A 3 25.94 6.93 -13.86
N ILE A 4 24.96 7.16 -14.74
CA ILE A 4 23.60 7.58 -14.37
C ILE A 4 22.82 6.39 -13.81
N LEU A 5 23.00 5.21 -14.41
CA LEU A 5 22.40 3.97 -13.91
C LEU A 5 22.97 3.59 -12.53
N ALA A 6 24.28 3.77 -12.33
CA ALA A 6 24.91 3.56 -11.03
C ALA A 6 24.39 4.54 -9.96
N LEU A 7 24.19 5.82 -10.31
CA LEU A 7 23.63 6.81 -9.39
C LEU A 7 22.19 6.47 -9.00
N HIS A 8 21.37 6.03 -9.96
CA HIS A 8 19.98 5.62 -9.70
C HIS A 8 19.92 4.37 -8.81
N ALA A 9 20.81 3.39 -9.03
CA ALA A 9 20.91 2.20 -8.19
C ALA A 9 21.32 2.55 -6.75
N VAL A 10 22.27 3.47 -6.57
CA VAL A 10 22.68 3.95 -5.24
C VAL A 10 21.52 4.64 -4.52
N LEU A 11 20.79 5.53 -5.21
CA LEU A 11 19.64 6.23 -4.62
C LEU A 11 18.52 5.25 -4.20
N VAL A 12 18.27 4.20 -4.98
CA VAL A 12 17.29 3.15 -4.63
C VAL A 12 17.74 2.35 -3.41
N VAL A 13 19.02 1.98 -3.32
CA VAL A 13 19.56 1.24 -2.17
C VAL A 13 19.49 2.07 -0.88
N GLU A 14 19.84 3.35 -0.93
CA GLU A 14 19.76 4.26 0.22
C GLU A 14 18.30 4.45 0.71
N MET A 15 17.35 4.51 -0.23
CA MET A 15 15.93 4.63 0.11
C MET A 15 15.39 3.34 0.75
N CYS A 16 15.79 2.17 0.24
CA CYS A 16 15.46 0.86 0.84
C CYS A 16 16.05 0.70 2.25
N PHE A 17 17.28 1.16 2.47
CA PHE A 17 17.94 1.08 3.77
C PHE A 17 17.26 1.99 4.81
N SER A 18 16.81 3.17 4.38
CA SER A 18 16.05 4.10 5.21
C SER A 18 14.70 3.53 5.65
N ILE A 19 13.99 2.84 4.74
CA ILE A 19 12.72 2.15 5.04
C ILE A 19 12.93 1.04 6.08
N LEU A 20 14.05 0.29 5.98
CA LEU A 20 14.41 -0.74 6.94
C LEU A 20 14.77 -0.16 8.32
N ILE A 21 15.50 0.96 8.37
CA ILE A 21 15.86 1.64 9.63
C ILE A 21 14.63 2.25 10.31
N VAL A 22 13.68 2.82 9.56
CA VAL A 22 12.40 3.32 10.09
C VAL A 22 11.57 2.20 10.72
N SER A 23 11.66 0.97 10.20
CA SER A 23 11.02 -0.21 10.79
C SER A 23 11.69 -0.68 12.10
N CYS A 24 12.93 -0.30 12.37
CA CYS A 24 13.71 -0.74 13.54
C CYS A 24 13.77 0.28 14.69
N ASN A 25 13.30 1.51 14.47
CA ASN A 25 13.18 2.49 15.55
C ASN A 25 11.86 2.26 16.30
N HIS A 26 11.91 1.39 17.31
CA HIS A 26 10.84 1.30 18.30
C HIS A 26 10.72 2.65 19.02
N ILE A 27 9.67 3.41 18.72
CA ILE A 27 9.29 4.61 19.48
C ILE A 27 9.07 4.16 20.93
N SER A 28 10.06 4.38 21.79
CA SER A 28 9.93 4.12 23.22
C SER A 28 9.13 5.27 23.82
N LEU A 29 7.81 5.11 23.88
CA LEU A 29 6.91 6.07 24.51
C LEU A 29 7.06 5.95 26.04
N GLY A 30 8.05 6.65 26.58
CA GLY A 30 8.21 6.84 28.02
C GLY A 30 7.11 7.74 28.56
N GLY A 31 6.12 7.16 29.24
CA GLY A 31 5.07 7.93 29.93
C GLY A 31 3.96 7.07 30.55
N SER A 32 4.09 6.81 31.85
CA SER A 32 3.00 6.66 32.85
C SER A 32 2.03 5.46 32.74
N SER A 33 1.95 4.74 33.86
CA SER A 33 1.06 3.62 34.18
C SER A 33 -0.44 3.92 33.94
N ALA A 34 -0.94 3.55 32.76
CA ALA A 34 -2.31 3.09 32.51
C ALA A 34 -2.40 2.49 31.10
N SER A 35 -1.72 1.37 30.86
CA SER A 35 -1.71 0.67 29.57
C SER A 35 -3.00 -0.15 29.37
N SER A 36 -4.17 0.46 29.47
CA SER A 36 -5.31 -0.07 28.73
C SER A 36 -5.06 0.28 27.27
N SER A 37 -4.66 -0.70 26.47
CA SER A 37 -4.69 -0.61 25.01
C SER A 37 -5.96 0.16 24.59
N LEU A 38 -5.82 1.16 23.72
CA LEU A 38 -6.96 1.94 23.20
C LEU A 38 -7.98 1.05 22.47
N PHE A 39 -7.57 -0.15 22.08
CA PHE A 39 -8.39 -1.14 21.38
C PHE A 39 -8.57 -2.41 22.22
N PRO A 40 -9.74 -3.08 22.12
CA PRO A 40 -9.95 -4.40 22.71
C PRO A 40 -8.88 -5.42 22.28
N SER A 41 -8.65 -6.46 23.10
CA SER A 41 -7.64 -7.50 22.81
C SER A 41 -7.92 -8.28 21.51
N ASN A 42 -9.14 -8.21 21.01
CA ASN A 42 -9.61 -8.85 19.78
C ASN A 42 -9.85 -7.85 18.64
N PHE A 43 -9.30 -6.64 18.73
CA PHE A 43 -9.42 -5.66 17.66
C PHE A 43 -8.60 -6.09 16.44
N LEU A 44 -9.24 -6.08 15.27
CA LEU A 44 -8.60 -6.46 14.00
C LEU A 44 -8.33 -5.22 13.17
N PHE A 45 -7.05 -4.95 12.92
CA PHE A 45 -6.65 -4.03 11.86
C PHE A 45 -6.65 -4.76 10.52
N GLY A 46 -7.11 -4.09 9.47
CA GLY A 46 -7.16 -4.63 8.14
C GLY A 46 -7.10 -3.54 7.08
N THR A 47 -7.00 -3.98 5.83
CA THR A 47 -7.07 -3.14 4.64
C THR A 47 -8.15 -3.69 3.71
N ALA A 48 -8.67 -2.86 2.82
CA ALA A 48 -9.70 -3.23 1.85
C ALA A 48 -9.39 -2.62 0.48
N SER A 49 -9.86 -3.30 -0.57
CA SER A 49 -9.79 -2.84 -1.95
C SER A 49 -11.10 -3.17 -2.67
N SER A 50 -11.23 -2.70 -3.92
CA SER A 50 -12.35 -2.98 -4.81
C SER A 50 -11.84 -3.56 -6.12
N SER A 51 -12.53 -4.57 -6.66
CA SER A 51 -12.14 -5.27 -7.88
C SER A 51 -11.98 -4.30 -9.06
N TYR A 52 -12.98 -3.43 -9.28
CA TYR A 52 -12.94 -2.49 -10.41
C TYR A 52 -11.82 -1.45 -10.31
N GLN A 53 -11.38 -1.12 -9.10
CA GLN A 53 -10.30 -0.14 -8.89
C GLN A 53 -8.91 -0.72 -9.17
N PHE A 54 -8.73 -2.04 -9.08
CA PHE A 54 -7.39 -2.65 -9.08
C PHE A 54 -7.18 -3.84 -10.02
N GLU A 55 -8.19 -4.66 -10.32
CA GLU A 55 -7.98 -5.90 -11.10
C GLU A 55 -7.72 -5.63 -12.58
N GLY A 56 -8.48 -4.71 -13.20
CA GLY A 56 -8.41 -4.47 -14.64
C GLY A 56 -9.04 -5.61 -15.45
N ALA A 57 -8.43 -5.95 -16.59
CA ALA A 57 -8.79 -7.09 -17.45
C ALA A 57 -10.32 -7.23 -17.71
N PHE A 58 -11.01 -6.11 -17.96
CA PHE A 58 -12.47 -6.05 -17.86
C PHE A 58 -13.24 -6.90 -18.89
N LEU A 59 -12.58 -7.37 -19.96
CA LEU A 59 -13.13 -8.24 -21.02
C LEU A 59 -12.40 -9.59 -21.15
N ASN A 60 -11.55 -9.95 -20.20
CA ASN A 60 -10.80 -11.20 -20.24
C ASN A 60 -11.54 -12.34 -19.54
N ASP A 61 -11.13 -13.57 -19.84
CA ASP A 61 -11.46 -14.80 -19.09
C ASP A 61 -12.96 -15.03 -18.85
N GLY A 62 -13.80 -14.59 -19.78
CA GLY A 62 -15.25 -14.77 -19.70
C GLY A 62 -15.95 -13.87 -18.68
N LYS A 63 -15.27 -12.83 -18.16
CA LYS A 63 -15.89 -11.84 -17.28
C LYS A 63 -17.05 -11.13 -18.01
N GLY A 64 -18.22 -11.07 -17.36
CA GLY A 64 -19.37 -10.29 -17.83
C GLY A 64 -19.20 -8.78 -17.63
N LEU A 65 -19.95 -7.99 -18.40
CA LEU A 65 -20.02 -6.54 -18.23
C LEU A 65 -20.73 -6.17 -16.92
N ASN A 66 -20.23 -5.14 -16.24
CA ASN A 66 -20.87 -4.54 -15.08
C ASN A 66 -21.23 -3.07 -15.32
N ASN A 67 -21.92 -2.45 -14.35
CA ASN A 67 -22.36 -1.06 -14.47
C ASN A 67 -21.21 -0.06 -14.64
N TRP A 68 -20.07 -0.31 -13.99
CA TRP A 68 -18.89 0.55 -14.08
C TRP A 68 -18.21 0.46 -15.45
N ASP A 69 -18.20 -0.72 -16.08
CA ASP A 69 -17.75 -0.89 -17.47
C ASP A 69 -18.55 0.02 -18.41
N VAL A 70 -19.88 -0.01 -18.29
CA VAL A 70 -20.78 0.77 -19.13
C VAL A 70 -20.67 2.26 -18.84
N PHE A 71 -20.58 2.65 -17.56
CA PHE A 71 -20.52 4.05 -17.18
C PHE A 71 -19.24 4.73 -17.64
N THR A 72 -18.08 4.10 -17.44
CA THR A 72 -16.78 4.70 -17.72
C THR A 72 -16.46 4.84 -19.21
N HIS A 73 -17.09 4.02 -20.07
CA HIS A 73 -16.90 4.05 -21.52
C HIS A 73 -17.91 4.92 -22.26
N LYS A 74 -18.82 5.60 -21.53
CA LYS A 74 -19.73 6.56 -22.15
C LYS A 74 -19.02 7.91 -22.36
N PRO A 75 -19.04 8.47 -23.59
CA PRO A 75 -18.56 9.82 -23.83
C PRO A 75 -19.31 10.84 -22.97
N GLY A 76 -18.59 11.87 -22.51
CA GLY A 76 -19.16 13.01 -21.77
C GLY A 76 -19.85 14.03 -22.66
#